data_AF-A0A968FRM3-F1
#
_entry.id   AF-A0A968FRM3-F1
#
_cell.length_a   1.000
_cell.length_b   1.000
_cell.length_c   1.000
_cell.angle_alpha   90.00
_cell.angle_beta   90.00
_cell.angle_gamma   90.00
#
_symmetry.space_group_name_H-M   'P 1'
#
loop_
_entity.id
_entity.type
_entity.pdbx_description
1 polymer ?
#
loop_
_entity_poly.entity_id
_entity_poly.type
_entity_poly.pdbx_seq_one_letter_code
_entity_poly.pdbx_strand_id
1 'polypeptide(L)'
;AAIVGVKFEGIYHEFSSIPGVLEDVTEIILNLKQVNLKLSGQTPSKRIYLKTDKPGRVTAGDITTDPDVVILNPEHHIATLDQGGAL
;
A
#
# COMPACT_ATOMS: atom_id res chain seq x y z
N ALA A 1 8.79 -11.98 4.06
CA ALA A 1 7.34 -12.07 3.81
C ALA A 1 7.03 -11.30 2.52
N ALA A 2 5.87 -11.50 1.92
CA ALA A 2 5.49 -10.81 0.68
C ALA A 2 4.00 -10.44 0.72
N ILE A 3 3.64 -9.37 0.00
CA ILE A 3 2.23 -9.03 -0.25
C ILE A 3 1.71 -9.97 -1.33
N VAL A 4 0.74 -10.81 -0.98
CA VAL A 4 0.16 -11.83 -1.88
C VAL A 4 -1.21 -11.45 -2.43
N GLY A 5 -1.80 -10.37 -1.92
CA GLY A 5 -3.08 -9.87 -2.36
C GLY A 5 -3.32 -8.47 -1.82
N VAL A 6 -4.10 -7.70 -2.57
CA VAL A 6 -4.50 -6.33 -2.23
C VAL A 6 -5.98 -6.17 -2.55
N LYS A 7 -6.65 -5.33 -1.78
CA LYS A 7 -8.04 -4.93 -2.03
C LYS A 7 -8.09 -3.42 -1.96
N PHE A 8 -8.60 -2.80 -3.01
CA PHE A 8 -8.86 -1.37 -3.10
C PHE A 8 -10.37 -1.14 -2.92
N GLU A 9 -10.76 -0.13 -2.15
CA GLU A 9 -12.18 0.20 -1.98
C GLU A 9 -12.72 0.88 -3.23
N GLY A 10 -13.90 0.45 -3.71
CA GLY A 10 -14.54 1.03 -4.89
C GLY A 10 -13.91 0.67 -6.24
N ILE A 11 -12.83 -0.12 -6.24
CA ILE A 11 -12.12 -0.56 -7.45
C ILE A 11 -12.42 -2.02 -7.75
N TYR A 12 -12.86 -2.29 -8.98
CA TYR A 12 -13.28 -3.62 -9.41
C TYR A 12 -12.19 -4.42 -10.14
N HIS A 13 -11.21 -3.75 -10.74
CA HIS A 13 -10.14 -4.39 -11.50
C HIS A 13 -8.86 -3.56 -11.51
N GLU A 14 -7.75 -4.23 -11.79
CA GLU A 14 -6.37 -3.73 -11.80
C GLU A 14 -6.07 -2.70 -12.90
N PHE A 15 -6.89 -2.67 -13.96
CA PHE A 15 -6.74 -1.74 -15.09
C PHE A 15 -7.46 -0.40 -14.88
N SER A 16 -7.78 -0.05 -13.64
CA SER A 16 -8.50 1.19 -13.31
C SER A 16 -7.57 2.22 -12.71
N SER A 17 -8.03 3.48 -12.68
CA SER A 17 -7.37 4.58 -12.01
C SER A 17 -8.16 4.98 -10.77
N ILE A 18 -7.47 5.49 -9.75
CA ILE A 18 -8.09 6.03 -8.53
C ILE A 18 -8.14 7.56 -8.67
N PRO A 19 -9.33 8.19 -8.61
CA PRO A 19 -9.42 9.66 -8.69
C PRO A 19 -8.58 10.34 -7.60
N GLY A 20 -7.74 11.30 -8.00
CA GLY A 20 -6.87 12.03 -7.08
C GLY A 20 -5.58 11.28 -6.69
N VAL A 21 -5.27 10.16 -7.35
CA VAL A 21 -3.99 9.45 -7.24
C VAL A 21 -3.29 9.51 -8.60
N LEU A 22 -1.98 9.79 -8.59
CA LEU A 22 -1.20 9.95 -9.82
C LEU A 22 -0.96 8.61 -10.53
N GLU A 23 -0.64 7.57 -9.77
CA GLU A 23 -0.38 6.23 -10.24
C GLU A 23 -1.69 5.47 -10.50
N ASP A 24 -1.69 4.61 -11.53
CA ASP A 24 -2.79 3.67 -11.73
C ASP A 24 -2.71 2.47 -10.77
N VAL A 25 -3.78 1.67 -10.70
CA VAL A 25 -3.84 0.53 -9.78
C VAL A 25 -2.75 -0.50 -10.07
N THR A 26 -2.34 -0.66 -11.34
CA THR A 26 -1.26 -1.59 -11.72
C THR A 26 0.09 -1.10 -11.22
N GLU A 27 0.40 0.18 -11.37
CA GLU A 27 1.60 0.80 -10.82
C GLU A 27 1.66 0.69 -9.29
N ILE A 28 0.56 0.95 -8.59
CA ILE A 28 0.48 0.77 -7.13
C ILE A 28 0.76 -0.70 -6.75
N ILE A 29 0.18 -1.67 -7.48
CA ILE A 29 0.45 -3.10 -7.25
C ILE A 29 1.94 -3.42 -7.45
N LEU A 30 2.57 -2.88 -8.49
CA LEU A 30 4.01 -3.07 -8.76
C LEU A 30 4.88 -2.45 -7.66
N ASN A 31 4.52 -1.26 -7.17
CA ASN A 31 5.21 -0.60 -6.06
C ASN A 31 5.07 -1.42 -4.77
N LEU A 32 3.88 -1.96 -4.48
CA LEU A 32 3.64 -2.83 -3.32
C LEU A 32 4.48 -4.12 -3.36
N LYS A 33 4.76 -4.68 -4.55
CA LYS A 33 5.65 -5.85 -4.69
C LYS A 33 7.09 -5.57 -4.28
N GLN A 34 7.52 -4.30 -4.27
CA GLN A 34 8.86 -3.89 -3.87
C GLN A 34 8.97 -3.54 -2.36
N VAL A 35 7.87 -3.62 -1.61
CA VAL A 35 7.87 -3.42 -0.16
C VAL A 35 8.47 -4.64 0.53
N ASN A 36 9.56 -4.43 1.27
CA ASN A 36 10.27 -5.46 2.01
C ASN A 36 9.63 -5.63 3.39
N LEU A 37 9.10 -6.83 3.65
CA LEU A 37 8.35 -7.16 4.86
C LEU A 37 9.00 -8.30 5.64
N LYS A 38 9.07 -8.13 6.96
CA LYS A 38 9.35 -9.21 7.91
C LYS A 38 8.07 -9.49 8.71
N LEU A 39 7.61 -10.74 8.67
CA LEU A 39 6.54 -11.23 9.54
C LEU A 39 7.21 -12.02 10.66
N SER A 40 7.03 -11.57 11.89
CA SER A 40 7.47 -12.23 13.12
C SER A 40 6.24 -12.91 13.74
N GLY A 41 6.39 -14.13 14.23
CA GLY A 41 5.27 -14.89 14.80
C GLY A 41 4.93 -16.16 13.99
N GLN A 42 3.95 -16.92 14.48
CA GLN A 42 3.60 -18.24 13.93
C GLN A 42 2.41 -18.20 12.95
N THR A 43 1.77 -17.06 12.76
CA THR A 43 0.62 -16.95 11.85
C THR A 43 1.08 -16.99 10.38
N PRO A 44 0.40 -17.75 9.51
CA PRO A 44 0.80 -17.88 8.10
C PRO A 44 0.51 -16.62 7.26
N SER A 45 -0.45 -15.78 7.68
CA SER A 45 -0.81 -14.54 7.00
C SER A 45 -1.41 -13.51 7.95
N LYS A 46 -1.32 -12.23 7.58
CA LYS A 46 -1.88 -11.07 8.29
C LYS A 46 -2.41 -10.06 7.26
N ARG A 47 -3.40 -9.25 7.67
CA ARG A 47 -3.90 -8.12 6.90
C ARG A 47 -3.32 -6.83 7.48
N ILE A 48 -2.87 -5.94 6.61
CA ILE A 48 -2.36 -4.61 6.93
C ILE A 48 -3.12 -3.60 6.08
N TYR A 49 -3.14 -2.34 6.50
CA TYR A 49 -4.00 -1.32 5.90
C TYR A 49 -3.19 -0.08 5.55
N LEU A 50 -3.42 0.48 4.37
CA LEU A 50 -2.97 1.81 3.99
C LEU A 50 -4.21 2.68 3.90
N LYS A 51 -4.25 3.77 4.65
CA LYS A 51 -5.34 4.75 4.60
C LYS A 51 -4.78 6.15 4.77
N THR A 52 -4.94 6.99 3.76
CA THR A 52 -4.47 8.38 3.78
C THR A 52 -5.28 9.26 2.83
N ASP A 53 -5.58 10.47 3.28
CA ASP A 53 -6.21 11.55 2.53
C ASP A 53 -5.28 12.78 2.40
N LYS A 54 -4.02 12.61 2.82
CA LYS A 54 -3.03 13.69 2.83
C LYS A 54 -2.40 13.81 1.44
N PRO A 55 -2.46 15.00 0.82
CA PRO A 55 -1.78 15.23 -0.45
C PRO A 55 -0.27 15.06 -0.30
N GLY A 56 0.36 14.53 -1.35
CA GLY A 56 1.80 14.29 -1.40
C GLY A 56 2.16 12.82 -1.58
N ARG A 57 3.42 12.49 -1.26
CA ARG A 57 3.96 11.14 -1.44
C ARG A 57 3.47 10.23 -0.33
N VAL A 58 2.96 9.07 -0.72
CA VAL A 58 2.58 7.96 0.14
C VAL A 58 3.64 6.88 0.04
N THR A 59 4.14 6.47 1.19
CA THR A 59 5.29 5.57 1.33
C THR A 59 4.89 4.30 2.05
N ALA A 60 5.77 3.30 2.04
CA ALA A 60 5.58 2.08 2.81
C ALA A 60 5.47 2.35 4.32
N GLY A 61 6.10 3.41 4.83
CA GLY A 61 6.00 3.82 6.22
C GLY A 61 4.58 4.24 6.65
N ASP A 62 3.72 4.62 5.70
CA ASP A 62 2.34 5.02 5.97
C ASP A 62 1.38 3.83 6.15
N ILE A 63 1.86 2.60 5.93
CA ILE A 63 1.06 1.39 6.13
C ILE A 63 0.88 1.14 7.63
N THR A 64 -0.37 1.08 8.05
CA THR A 64 -0.77 0.63 9.39
C THR A 64 -0.56 -0.88 9.49
N THR A 65 0.36 -1.27 10.37
CA THR A 65 0.81 -2.65 10.57
C THR A 65 0.49 -3.16 11.98
N ASP A 66 0.34 -4.49 12.10
CA ASP A 66 0.33 -5.17 13.39
C ASP A 66 1.76 -5.24 13.98
N PRO A 67 1.92 -5.44 15.30
CA PRO A 67 3.23 -5.62 15.95
C PRO A 67 4.08 -6.76 15.37
N ASP A 68 3.42 -7.74 14.76
CA ASP A 68 4.04 -8.90 14.11
C ASP A 68 4.64 -8.57 12.74
N VAL A 69 4.29 -7.43 12.13
CA VAL A 69 4.71 -7.04 10.77
C VAL A 69 5.66 -5.86 10.86
N VAL A 70 6.85 -6.00 10.28
CA VAL A 70 7.86 -4.93 10.22
C VAL A 70 8.18 -4.61 8.76
N ILE A 71 8.08 -3.32 8.42
CA ILE A 71 8.47 -2.78 7.12
C ILE A 71 9.95 -2.42 7.16
N LEU A 72 10.72 -2.99 6.23
CA LEU A 72 12.18 -2.86 6.22
C LEU A 72 12.67 -1.69 5.34
N ASN A 73 11.82 -1.18 4.45
CA ASN A 73 12.09 -0.03 3.58
C ASN A 73 10.96 1.01 3.67
N PRO A 74 10.80 1.73 4.80
CA PRO A 74 9.68 2.65 5.02
C PRO A 74 9.62 3.78 3.99
N GLU A 75 10.75 4.24 3.46
CA GLU A 75 10.83 5.31 2.47
C GLU A 75 10.41 4.88 1.05
N HIS A 76 10.06 3.60 0.85
CA HIS A 76 9.69 3.08 -0.46
C HIS A 76 8.40 3.74 -0.95
N HIS A 77 8.44 4.26 -2.17
CA HIS A 77 7.31 4.97 -2.78
C HIS A 77 6.19 4.00 -3.14
N ILE A 78 4.95 4.32 -2.77
CA ILE A 78 3.76 3.55 -3.12
C ILE A 78 2.91 4.31 -4.14
N ALA A 79 2.54 5.55 -3.80
CA ALA A 79 1.67 6.38 -4.60
C ALA A 79 1.87 7.88 -4.29
N THR A 80 1.23 8.74 -5.07
CA THR A 80 1.21 10.19 -4.91
C THR A 80 -0.23 10.67 -4.98
N LEU A 81 -0.69 11.32 -3.91
CA LEU A 81 -2.04 11.87 -3.82
C LEU A 81 -2.04 13.35 -4.19
N ASP A 82 -3.02 13.76 -4.99
CA ASP A 82 -3.34 15.16 -5.24
C ASP A 82 -4.30 15.71 -4.17
N GLN A 83 -4.60 17.00 -4.22
CA GLN A 83 -5.56 17.63 -3.31
C GLN A 83 -6.93 16.95 -3.39
N GLY A 84 -7.42 16.45 -2.25
CA GLY A 84 -8.69 15.73 -2.15
C GLY A 84 -8.65 14.27 -2.61
N GLY A 85 -7.47 13.75 -2.99
CA GLY A 85 -7.24 12.33 -3.23
C GLY A 85 -7.29 11.53 -1.93
N ALA A 86 -7.70 10.26 -2.02
CA ALA A 86 -7.72 9.33 -0.91
C ALA A 86 -7.30 7.94 -1.38
N LEU A 87 -6.54 7.24 -0.54
CA LEU A 87 -6.06 5.88 -0.74
C LEU A 87 -6.21 5.06 0.53
#